data_AF-Q04319-F1
#
_entry.id   AF-Q04319-F1
#
_cell.length_a   1.000
_cell.length_b   1.000
_cell.length_c   1.000
_cell.angle_alpha   90.00
_cell.angle_beta   90.00
_cell.angle_gamma   90.00
#
_symmetry.space_group_name_H-M   'P 1'
#
loop_
_entity.id
_entity.type
_entity.pdbx_description
1 polymer ?
#
loop_
_entity_poly.entity_id
_entity_poly.type
_entity_poly.pdbx_seq_one_letter_code
_entity_poly.pdbx_strand_id
1 'polypeptide(L)'
;MVGRRGLAGTSLVHKIVGAKAAKDSNKASLSEVYQLGEAVVANLVTIGASLDHCTIPGNRHHESESDDEDEQKHLLKEDEIEVGMGIHNESGIKRVSPIPTIDTLVADLLKYLLDKSDEERNYVDFDSSDEVVLMINNLGGTSNLELYAIQNTVVEQLATDYKIKPARVYTGAYTTSLDGPGFSITLLNVTKAGGKEVFECLDYPTKVPGWNSSYTTAEWAAKSESFVIDAPPVSDASRPRKCGSRAAQSRLCWRAGARSC
;
A
#
# COMPACT_ATOMS: atom_id res chain seq x y z
N MET A 1 -11.47 -23.95 2.17
CA MET A 1 -10.89 -22.81 1.43
C MET A 1 -10.87 -21.64 2.40
N VAL A 2 -9.68 -21.17 2.79
CA VAL A 2 -9.56 -19.98 3.65
C VAL A 2 -9.88 -18.77 2.76
N GLY A 3 -10.79 -17.90 3.18
CA GLY A 3 -11.22 -16.74 2.39
C GLY A 3 -10.11 -15.68 2.24
N ARG A 4 -10.45 -14.55 1.61
CA ARG A 4 -9.56 -13.39 1.48
C ARG A 4 -9.15 -12.84 2.85
N ARG A 5 -7.92 -12.33 2.96
CA ARG A 5 -7.32 -11.83 4.22
C ARG A 5 -7.67 -10.36 4.45
N GLY A 6 -7.81 -9.97 5.72
CA GLY A 6 -7.84 -8.55 6.12
C GLY A 6 -6.42 -7.97 6.17
N LEU A 7 -6.16 -6.90 5.42
CA LEU A 7 -4.86 -6.23 5.31
C LEU A 7 -5.00 -4.73 5.67
N ALA A 8 -4.15 -3.86 5.11
CA ALA A 8 -4.09 -2.43 5.43
C ALA A 8 -5.42 -1.67 5.30
N GLY A 9 -6.29 -2.10 4.38
CA GLY A 9 -7.62 -1.51 4.19
C GLY A 9 -8.49 -1.50 5.46
N THR A 10 -8.26 -2.39 6.42
CA THR A 10 -8.94 -2.37 7.73
C THR A 10 -8.78 -1.03 8.46
N SER A 11 -7.66 -0.33 8.26
CA SER A 11 -7.44 0.99 8.84
C SER A 11 -8.42 2.04 8.29
N LEU A 12 -8.75 1.99 6.98
CA LEU A 12 -9.77 2.84 6.38
C LEU A 12 -11.15 2.52 6.98
N VAL A 13 -11.49 1.24 7.11
CA VAL A 13 -12.76 0.80 7.72
C VAL A 13 -12.89 1.36 9.13
N HIS A 14 -11.89 1.17 9.99
CA HIS A 14 -11.88 1.71 11.35
C HIS A 14 -12.06 3.23 11.38
N LYS A 15 -11.38 3.96 10.51
CA LYS A 15 -11.51 5.41 10.43
C LYS A 15 -12.93 5.83 10.07
N ILE A 16 -13.53 5.18 9.07
CA ILE A 16 -14.84 5.55 8.54
C ILE A 16 -15.94 5.19 9.53
N VAL A 17 -16.00 3.94 10.00
CA VAL A 17 -17.06 3.49 10.92
C VAL A 17 -16.93 4.13 12.30
N GLY A 18 -15.70 4.36 12.77
CA GLY A 18 -15.44 5.08 14.02
C GLY A 18 -15.87 6.54 13.95
N ALA A 19 -15.64 7.19 12.80
CA ALA A 19 -16.16 8.53 12.56
C ALA A 19 -17.69 8.55 12.47
N LYS A 20 -18.33 7.58 11.80
CA LYS A 20 -19.79 7.47 11.75
C LYS A 20 -20.41 7.34 13.13
N ALA A 21 -19.83 6.50 13.98
CA ALA A 21 -20.27 6.33 15.38
C ALA A 21 -20.12 7.63 16.19
N ALA A 22 -19.02 8.37 16.01
CA ALA A 22 -18.72 9.57 16.79
C ALA A 22 -19.45 10.85 16.30
N LYS A 23 -19.51 11.06 14.98
CA LYS A 23 -19.97 12.30 14.34
C LYS A 23 -21.44 12.61 14.66
N ASP A 24 -22.27 11.58 14.71
CA ASP A 24 -23.70 11.74 14.97
C ASP A 24 -24.02 11.96 16.46
N SER A 25 -23.05 12.39 17.29
CA SER A 25 -23.22 12.58 18.73
C SER A 25 -23.76 11.34 19.44
N ASN A 26 -23.28 10.15 19.03
CA ASN A 26 -23.80 8.84 19.44
C ASN A 26 -25.25 8.55 19.03
N LYS A 27 -25.78 9.21 18.00
CA LYS A 27 -27.13 8.95 17.46
C LYS A 27 -27.15 7.94 16.32
N ALA A 28 -26.01 7.69 15.66
CA ALA A 28 -25.91 6.62 14.68
C ALA A 28 -26.21 5.29 15.37
N SER A 29 -27.20 4.57 14.88
CA SER A 29 -27.52 3.23 15.34
C SER A 29 -26.41 2.25 14.95
N LEU A 30 -26.31 1.14 15.70
CA LEU A 30 -25.40 0.05 15.35
C LEU A 30 -25.64 -0.47 13.91
N SER A 31 -26.89 -0.50 13.46
CA SER A 31 -27.25 -0.94 12.11
C SER A 31 -26.70 -0.01 11.03
N GLU A 32 -26.74 1.31 11.24
CA GLU A 32 -26.22 2.28 10.26
C GLU A 32 -24.69 2.19 10.18
N VAL A 33 -24.02 2.06 11.33
CA VAL A 33 -22.56 1.88 11.37
C VAL A 33 -22.16 0.57 10.68
N TYR A 34 -22.89 -0.51 10.93
CA TYR A 34 -22.68 -1.81 10.29
C TYR A 34 -22.87 -1.72 8.77
N GLN A 35 -23.96 -1.12 8.31
CA GLN A 35 -24.25 -0.98 6.87
C GLN A 35 -23.18 -0.19 6.13
N LEU A 36 -22.70 0.92 6.72
CA LEU A 36 -21.58 1.67 6.14
C LEU A 36 -20.29 0.84 6.13
N GLY A 37 -20.02 0.08 7.20
CA GLY A 37 -18.88 -0.83 7.27
C GLY A 37 -18.90 -1.87 6.15
N GLU A 38 -20.04 -2.54 5.96
CA GLU A 38 -20.23 -3.53 4.88
C GLU A 38 -20.05 -2.90 3.49
N ALA A 39 -20.60 -1.71 3.27
CA ALA A 39 -20.45 -0.98 2.01
C ALA A 39 -18.98 -0.61 1.72
N VAL A 40 -18.23 -0.17 2.74
CA VAL A 40 -16.80 0.11 2.60
C VAL A 40 -16.02 -1.17 2.31
N VAL A 41 -16.23 -2.25 3.07
CA VAL A 41 -15.54 -3.53 2.88
C VAL A 41 -15.81 -4.11 1.48
N ALA A 42 -17.05 -4.02 1.00
CA ALA A 42 -17.44 -4.50 -0.32
C ALA A 42 -16.80 -3.72 -1.48
N ASN A 43 -16.25 -2.53 -1.23
CA ASN A 43 -15.65 -1.64 -2.24
C ASN A 43 -14.16 -1.37 -1.99
N LEU A 44 -13.50 -2.30 -1.27
CA LEU A 44 -12.13 -2.18 -0.82
C LEU A 44 -11.28 -3.36 -1.32
N VAL A 45 -10.14 -3.04 -1.93
CA VAL A 45 -9.15 -4.02 -2.41
C VAL A 45 -7.77 -3.69 -1.87
N THR A 46 -6.95 -4.70 -1.58
CA THR A 46 -5.57 -4.51 -1.09
C THR A 46 -4.67 -5.63 -1.59
N ILE A 47 -3.47 -5.26 -2.05
CA ILE A 47 -2.40 -6.19 -2.40
C ILE A 47 -1.09 -5.71 -1.78
N GLY A 48 -0.29 -6.64 -1.27
CA GLY A 48 1.03 -6.37 -0.71
C GLY A 48 2.14 -7.00 -1.52
N ALA A 49 3.35 -6.49 -1.36
CA ALA A 49 4.58 -7.14 -1.81
C ALA A 49 5.67 -6.97 -0.74
N SER A 50 6.46 -8.01 -0.52
CA SER A 50 7.54 -7.99 0.46
C SER A 50 8.81 -8.63 -0.07
N LEU A 51 9.94 -7.99 0.21
CA LEU A 51 11.28 -8.47 -0.18
C LEU A 51 11.79 -9.58 0.75
N ASP A 52 11.16 -9.74 1.91
CA ASP A 52 11.47 -10.77 2.89
C ASP A 52 10.29 -10.93 3.86
N HIS A 53 10.37 -11.93 4.71
CA HIS A 53 9.52 -12.10 5.88
C HIS A 53 9.90 -11.08 6.99
N CYS A 54 8.97 -10.81 7.90
CA CYS A 54 9.29 -10.08 9.13
C CYS A 54 9.92 -10.98 10.19
N THR A 55 10.81 -10.41 11.00
CA THR A 55 11.46 -11.05 12.14
C THR A 55 10.54 -11.06 13.34
N ILE A 56 10.16 -12.26 13.79
CA ILE A 56 9.38 -12.43 15.03
C ILE A 56 10.34 -12.46 16.23
N PRO A 57 10.23 -11.54 17.22
CA PRO A 57 11.11 -11.53 18.38
C PRO A 57 11.07 -12.87 19.14
N GLY A 58 12.25 -13.40 19.45
CA GLY A 58 12.40 -14.69 20.13
C GLY A 58 12.30 -15.90 19.20
N ASN A 59 12.02 -15.70 17.91
CA ASN A 59 12.07 -16.77 16.92
C ASN A 59 13.48 -16.81 16.28
N ARG A 60 14.14 -17.98 16.32
CA ARG A 60 15.49 -18.17 15.74
C ARG A 60 15.47 -18.59 14.27
N HIS A 61 14.31 -18.91 13.70
CA HIS A 61 14.15 -19.45 12.34
C HIS A 61 14.35 -18.43 11.20
N HIS A 62 14.87 -17.23 11.49
CA HIS A 62 15.16 -16.20 10.47
C HIS A 62 16.64 -16.11 10.09
N GLU A 63 17.51 -16.86 10.75
CA GLU A 63 18.92 -16.89 10.37
C GLU A 63 19.08 -17.91 9.23
N SER A 64 19.72 -17.47 8.14
CA SER A 64 20.11 -18.26 6.96
C SER A 64 21.09 -19.40 7.26
N GLU A 65 21.11 -19.86 8.50
CA GLU A 65 22.04 -20.84 9.09
C GLU A 65 21.27 -22.03 9.70
N SER A 66 19.98 -22.23 9.41
CA SER A 66 19.35 -23.52 9.68
C SER A 66 19.85 -24.55 8.67
N ASP A 67 20.41 -25.65 9.19
CA ASP A 67 20.83 -26.83 8.41
C ASP A 67 19.63 -27.64 7.89
N ASP A 68 18.42 -27.27 8.30
CA ASP A 68 17.17 -27.90 7.90
C ASP A 68 16.71 -27.37 6.51
N GLU A 69 16.92 -28.20 5.48
CA GLU A 69 16.57 -27.89 4.09
C GLU A 69 15.10 -27.48 3.88
N ASP A 70 14.20 -27.95 4.73
CA ASP A 70 12.77 -27.61 4.66
C ASP A 70 12.48 -26.21 5.20
N GLU A 71 13.22 -25.72 6.21
CA GLU A 71 13.09 -24.34 6.70
C GLU A 71 13.62 -23.34 5.68
N GLN A 72 14.72 -23.66 4.99
CA GLN A 72 15.29 -22.80 3.95
C GLN A 72 14.36 -22.61 2.73
N LYS A 73 13.51 -23.59 2.41
CA LYS A 73 12.53 -23.47 1.32
C LYS A 73 11.46 -22.40 1.61
N HIS A 74 11.19 -22.13 2.89
CA HIS A 74 10.20 -21.13 3.29
C HIS A 74 10.75 -19.70 3.26
N LEU A 75 12.07 -19.52 3.36
CA LEU A 75 12.71 -18.21 3.28
C LEU A 75 12.72 -17.65 1.85
N LEU A 76 12.70 -16.32 1.75
CA LEU A 76 12.87 -15.60 0.50
C LEU A 76 14.36 -15.47 0.16
N LYS A 77 14.71 -15.70 -1.10
CA LYS A 77 16.07 -15.49 -1.59
C LYS A 77 16.36 -14.00 -1.77
N GLU A 78 17.64 -13.66 -1.80
CA GLU A 78 18.10 -12.28 -1.93
C GLU A 78 17.58 -11.51 -3.17
N ASP A 79 17.24 -12.24 -4.23
CA ASP A 79 16.73 -11.72 -5.51
C ASP A 79 15.31 -12.25 -5.78
N GLU A 80 14.52 -12.37 -4.72
CA GLU A 80 13.12 -12.80 -4.77
C GLU A 80 12.22 -11.78 -4.05
N ILE A 81 11.01 -11.61 -4.57
CA ILE A 81 9.96 -10.82 -3.92
C ILE A 81 8.67 -11.62 -3.88
N GLU A 82 7.96 -11.57 -2.75
CA GLU A 82 6.68 -12.26 -2.58
C GLU A 82 5.50 -11.30 -2.71
N VAL A 83 4.63 -11.57 -3.70
CA VAL A 83 3.40 -10.82 -3.97
C VAL A 83 2.23 -11.48 -3.26
N GLY A 84 1.44 -10.68 -2.55
CA GLY A 84 0.26 -11.11 -1.80
C GLY A 84 0.58 -11.74 -0.45
N MET A 85 1.80 -11.55 0.07
CA MET A 85 2.18 -12.02 1.40
C MET A 85 1.26 -11.42 2.47
N GLY A 86 0.87 -12.23 3.45
CA GLY A 86 0.07 -11.77 4.58
C GLY A 86 0.90 -10.98 5.61
N ILE A 87 0.22 -10.39 6.60
CA ILE A 87 0.87 -9.57 7.65
C ILE A 87 1.53 -10.40 8.75
N HIS A 88 1.49 -11.73 8.68
CA HIS A 88 2.15 -12.65 9.62
C HIS A 88 3.03 -13.67 8.88
N ASN A 89 3.66 -13.26 7.76
CA ASN A 89 4.47 -14.10 6.88
C ASN A 89 3.69 -15.25 6.23
N GLU A 90 2.37 -15.15 6.12
CA GLU A 90 1.58 -16.15 5.38
C GLU A 90 1.91 -16.06 3.89
N SER A 91 2.16 -17.22 3.26
CA SER A 91 2.52 -17.28 1.85
C SER A 91 1.55 -16.50 0.97
N GLY A 92 2.12 -15.77 0.02
CA GLY A 92 1.43 -14.99 -0.98
C GLY A 92 0.96 -15.82 -2.17
N ILE A 93 0.59 -15.10 -3.23
CA ILE A 93 0.06 -15.66 -4.48
C ILE A 93 1.22 -16.10 -5.37
N LYS A 94 2.33 -15.35 -5.34
CA LYS A 94 3.45 -15.55 -6.27
C LYS A 94 4.76 -15.06 -5.68
N ARG A 95 5.81 -15.84 -5.88
CA ARG A 95 7.21 -15.43 -5.71
C ARG A 95 7.80 -15.07 -7.08
N VAL A 96 8.51 -13.95 -7.18
CA VAL A 96 9.07 -13.43 -8.42
C VAL A 96 10.58 -13.30 -8.27
N SER A 97 11.33 -13.86 -9.20
CA SER A 97 12.79 -13.75 -9.29
C SER A 97 13.21 -13.67 -10.77
N PRO A 98 14.14 -12.78 -11.15
CA PRO A 98 14.77 -11.75 -10.32
C PRO A 98 13.77 -10.69 -9.85
N ILE A 99 14.12 -9.89 -8.85
CA ILE A 99 13.27 -8.78 -8.37
C ILE A 99 13.07 -7.79 -9.54
N PRO A 100 11.82 -7.50 -9.96
CA PRO A 100 11.55 -6.58 -11.05
C PRO A 100 11.83 -5.12 -10.66
N THR A 101 11.87 -4.22 -11.65
CA THR A 101 11.86 -2.78 -11.37
C THR A 101 10.57 -2.38 -10.64
N ILE A 102 10.60 -1.26 -9.91
CA ILE A 102 9.39 -0.78 -9.22
C ILE A 102 8.22 -0.56 -10.17
N ASP A 103 8.49 -0.04 -11.38
CA ASP A 103 7.44 0.21 -12.38
C ASP A 103 6.76 -1.10 -12.81
N THR A 104 7.54 -2.16 -13.02
CA THR A 104 7.01 -3.47 -13.42
C THR A 104 6.27 -4.13 -12.26
N LEU A 105 6.80 -4.04 -11.03
CA LEU A 105 6.10 -4.57 -9.87
C LEU A 105 4.75 -3.88 -9.67
N VAL A 106 4.73 -2.54 -9.66
CA VAL A 106 3.49 -1.78 -9.45
C VAL A 106 2.47 -2.10 -10.54
N ALA A 107 2.89 -2.22 -11.80
CA ALA A 107 1.99 -2.61 -12.89
C ALA A 107 1.36 -4.00 -12.64
N ASP A 108 2.16 -4.97 -12.18
CA ASP A 108 1.66 -6.30 -11.85
C ASP A 108 0.75 -6.30 -10.61
N LEU A 109 1.06 -5.49 -9.59
CA LEU A 109 0.19 -5.32 -8.41
C LEU A 109 -1.14 -4.67 -8.78
N LEU A 110 -1.14 -3.64 -9.63
CA LEU A 110 -2.37 -2.98 -10.07
C LEU A 110 -3.24 -3.90 -10.92
N LYS A 111 -2.67 -4.80 -11.72
CA LYS A 111 -3.45 -5.84 -12.42
C LYS A 111 -4.22 -6.71 -11.44
N TYR A 112 -3.62 -7.16 -10.34
CA TYR A 112 -4.34 -7.94 -9.32
C TYR A 112 -5.51 -7.19 -8.68
N LEU A 113 -5.51 -5.86 -8.73
CA LEU A 113 -6.58 -5.02 -8.16
C LEU A 113 -7.64 -4.59 -9.18
N LEU A 114 -7.28 -4.46 -10.46
CA LEU A 114 -8.07 -3.72 -11.46
C LEU A 114 -8.30 -4.48 -12.77
N ASP A 115 -7.70 -5.66 -12.97
CA ASP A 115 -7.90 -6.44 -14.19
C ASP A 115 -9.32 -7.02 -14.26
N LYS A 116 -10.14 -6.49 -15.17
CA LYS A 116 -11.53 -6.92 -15.34
C LYS A 116 -11.68 -8.37 -15.81
N SER A 117 -10.61 -8.99 -16.32
CA SER A 117 -10.60 -10.39 -16.72
C SER A 117 -10.35 -11.38 -15.57
N ASP A 118 -9.89 -10.90 -14.40
CA ASP A 118 -9.68 -11.72 -13.21
C ASP A 118 -10.97 -11.83 -12.39
N GLU A 119 -11.85 -12.78 -12.73
CA GLU A 119 -13.12 -13.01 -12.04
C GLU A 119 -12.97 -13.31 -10.53
N GLU A 120 -11.80 -13.80 -10.11
CA GLU A 120 -11.53 -14.12 -8.70
C GLU A 120 -11.26 -12.85 -7.88
N ARG A 121 -10.57 -11.87 -8.46
CA ARG A 121 -10.07 -10.67 -7.75
C ARG A 121 -10.77 -9.37 -8.14
N ASN A 122 -11.41 -9.30 -9.30
CA ASN A 122 -12.20 -8.14 -9.76
C ASN A 122 -13.60 -8.09 -9.12
N TYR A 123 -13.67 -8.14 -7.79
CA TYR A 123 -14.93 -8.03 -7.06
C TYR A 123 -15.32 -6.58 -6.73
N VAL A 124 -14.42 -5.63 -6.97
CA VAL A 124 -14.68 -4.19 -6.89
C VAL A 124 -14.40 -3.60 -8.25
N ASP A 125 -15.43 -3.00 -8.83
CA ASP A 125 -15.31 -2.35 -10.13
C ASP A 125 -14.92 -0.89 -9.96
N PHE A 126 -13.95 -0.43 -10.74
CA PHE A 126 -13.45 0.95 -10.73
C PHE A 126 -13.61 1.54 -12.12
N ASP A 127 -14.34 2.66 -12.19
CA ASP A 127 -14.53 3.41 -13.43
C ASP A 127 -13.78 4.75 -13.36
N SER A 128 -13.44 5.32 -14.52
CA SER A 128 -12.71 6.59 -14.61
C SER A 128 -13.43 7.79 -13.98
N SER A 129 -14.74 7.69 -13.73
CA SER A 129 -15.54 8.70 -13.05
C SER A 129 -15.65 8.50 -11.54
N ASP A 130 -15.15 7.38 -11.01
CA ASP A 130 -15.26 7.07 -9.59
C ASP A 130 -14.24 7.86 -8.77
N GLU A 131 -14.66 8.28 -7.59
CA GLU A 131 -13.79 8.88 -6.59
C GLU A 131 -13.09 7.76 -5.83
N VAL A 132 -11.77 7.72 -5.93
CA VAL A 132 -10.95 6.65 -5.34
C VAL A 132 -10.04 7.19 -4.25
N VAL A 133 -10.02 6.52 -3.10
CA VAL A 133 -9.02 6.73 -2.07
C VAL A 133 -7.91 5.70 -2.25
N LEU A 134 -6.66 6.18 -2.36
CA LEU A 134 -5.45 5.37 -2.40
C LEU A 134 -4.79 5.37 -1.01
N MET A 135 -4.38 4.20 -0.54
CA MET A 135 -3.49 4.06 0.62
C MET A 135 -2.25 3.25 0.23
N ILE A 136 -1.08 3.84 0.43
CA ILE A 136 0.23 3.19 0.33
C ILE A 136 0.71 2.92 1.76
N ASN A 137 0.64 1.66 2.15
CA ASN A 137 0.95 1.24 3.51
C ASN A 137 2.35 0.63 3.61
N ASN A 138 3.10 1.03 4.62
CA ASN A 138 4.39 0.45 4.97
C ASN A 138 4.20 -0.77 5.87
N LEU A 139 4.81 -1.91 5.52
CA LEU A 139 4.81 -3.10 6.38
C LEU A 139 5.78 -2.98 7.56
N GLY A 140 6.66 -1.99 7.57
CA GLY A 140 7.49 -1.62 8.73
C GLY A 140 8.96 -1.42 8.39
N GLY A 141 9.49 -2.23 7.45
CA GLY A 141 10.89 -2.22 7.04
C GLY A 141 11.23 -1.33 5.84
N THR A 142 10.25 -0.69 5.20
CA THR A 142 10.47 0.16 4.02
C THR A 142 10.80 1.59 4.44
N SER A 143 11.82 2.23 3.84
CA SER A 143 12.13 3.63 4.17
C SER A 143 11.05 4.59 3.66
N ASN A 144 10.89 5.75 4.30
CA ASN A 144 9.94 6.76 3.82
C ASN A 144 10.26 7.23 2.39
N LEU A 145 11.55 7.34 2.03
CA LEU A 145 11.96 7.72 0.68
C LEU A 145 11.46 6.71 -0.36
N GLU A 146 11.65 5.42 -0.11
CA GLU A 146 11.16 4.35 -0.99
C GLU A 146 9.63 4.34 -1.04
N LEU A 147 8.97 4.49 0.12
CA LEU A 147 7.51 4.50 0.20
C LEU A 147 6.88 5.62 -0.64
N TYR A 148 7.46 6.82 -0.63
CA TYR A 148 7.00 7.93 -1.45
C TYR A 148 7.36 7.78 -2.94
N ALA A 149 8.48 7.13 -3.27
CA ALA A 149 8.80 6.77 -4.66
C ALA A 149 7.76 5.77 -5.20
N ILE A 150 7.42 4.75 -4.43
CA ILE A 150 6.35 3.78 -4.73
C ILE A 150 5.02 4.51 -4.91
N GLN A 151 4.66 5.41 -3.98
CA GLN A 151 3.44 6.22 -4.08
C GLN A 151 3.39 6.99 -5.40
N ASN A 152 4.49 7.63 -5.81
CA ASN A 152 4.54 8.36 -7.07
C ASN A 152 4.29 7.44 -8.27
N THR A 153 4.98 6.30 -8.34
CA THR A 153 4.78 5.30 -9.41
C THR A 153 3.34 4.80 -9.47
N VAL A 154 2.72 4.50 -8.31
CA VAL A 154 1.32 4.04 -8.26
C VAL A 154 0.36 5.11 -8.75
N VAL A 155 0.52 6.36 -8.31
CA VAL A 155 -0.34 7.47 -8.75
C VAL A 155 -0.20 7.72 -10.25
N GLU A 156 1.02 7.69 -10.78
CA GLU A 156 1.29 7.85 -12.20
C GLU A 156 0.62 6.75 -13.03
N GLN A 157 0.85 5.47 -12.69
CA GLN A 157 0.26 4.34 -13.43
C GLN A 157 -1.26 4.27 -13.33
N LEU A 158 -1.85 4.59 -12.16
CA LEU A 158 -3.30 4.72 -12.03
C LEU A 158 -3.86 5.77 -13.02
N ALA A 159 -3.19 6.92 -13.15
CA ALA A 159 -3.62 7.99 -14.02
C ALA A 159 -3.40 7.66 -15.51
N THR A 160 -2.27 7.05 -15.88
CA THR A 160 -1.93 6.77 -17.27
C THR A 160 -2.67 5.55 -17.81
N ASP A 161 -2.73 4.46 -17.05
CA ASP A 161 -3.12 3.15 -17.57
C ASP A 161 -4.59 2.86 -17.26
N TYR A 162 -5.07 3.31 -16.11
CA TYR A 162 -6.44 3.05 -15.63
C TYR A 162 -7.36 4.28 -15.69
N LYS A 163 -6.80 5.47 -15.98
CA LYS A 163 -7.52 6.77 -15.95
C LYS A 163 -8.17 7.06 -14.59
N ILE A 164 -7.58 6.54 -13.52
CA ILE A 164 -8.00 6.77 -12.14
C ILE A 164 -7.08 7.84 -11.55
N LYS A 165 -7.67 8.96 -11.11
CA LYS A 165 -6.97 9.96 -10.30
C LYS A 165 -7.46 9.86 -8.87
N PRO A 166 -6.64 9.43 -7.90
CA PRO A 166 -7.08 9.34 -6.52
C PRO A 166 -7.58 10.69 -6.00
N ALA A 167 -8.81 10.71 -5.49
CA ALA A 167 -9.40 11.85 -4.79
C ALA A 167 -8.75 12.09 -3.43
N ARG A 168 -8.03 11.08 -2.91
CA ARG A 168 -7.20 11.19 -1.72
C ARG A 168 -6.09 10.15 -1.71
N VAL A 169 -4.93 10.52 -1.17
CA VAL A 169 -3.81 9.61 -0.96
C VAL A 169 -3.38 9.62 0.50
N TYR A 170 -3.32 8.44 1.10
CA TYR A 170 -2.74 8.17 2.42
C TYR A 170 -1.44 7.39 2.24
N THR A 171 -0.36 7.80 2.89
CA THR A 171 0.94 7.13 2.77
C THR A 171 1.65 7.12 4.11
N GLY A 172 2.00 5.92 4.59
CA GLY A 172 2.62 5.74 5.90
C GLY A 172 2.44 4.32 6.44
N ALA A 173 2.79 4.12 7.71
CA ALA A 173 2.57 2.87 8.42
C ALA A 173 1.20 2.88 9.11
N TYR A 174 0.24 2.12 8.57
CA TYR A 174 -1.11 1.96 9.12
C TYR A 174 -1.35 0.54 9.65
N THR A 175 -0.90 -0.48 8.92
CA THR A 175 -0.96 -1.89 9.31
C THR A 175 0.36 -2.55 8.94
N THR A 176 1.22 -2.68 9.94
CA THR A 176 2.59 -3.22 9.80
C THR A 176 2.63 -4.73 10.04
N SER A 177 3.70 -5.35 9.54
CA SER A 177 4.18 -6.68 9.90
C SER A 177 5.59 -6.53 10.49
N LEU A 178 5.67 -6.05 11.74
CA LEU A 178 6.93 -5.79 12.46
C LEU A 178 7.96 -4.99 11.63
N ASP A 179 9.09 -5.60 11.26
CA ASP A 179 10.18 -5.05 10.44
C ASP A 179 10.09 -5.47 8.95
N GLY A 180 8.94 -6.00 8.52
CA GLY A 180 8.71 -6.55 7.19
C GLY A 180 9.10 -5.56 6.08
N PRO A 181 10.08 -5.89 5.21
CA PRO A 181 10.60 -5.01 4.17
C PRO A 181 9.69 -5.01 2.94
N GLY A 182 8.48 -4.48 3.12
CA GLY A 182 7.46 -4.45 2.09
C GLY A 182 6.47 -3.31 2.24
N PHE A 183 5.51 -3.30 1.32
CA PHE A 183 4.44 -2.31 1.26
C PHE A 183 3.15 -2.96 0.77
N SER A 184 2.05 -2.22 0.90
CA SER A 184 0.79 -2.59 0.25
C SER A 184 0.08 -1.40 -0.39
N ILE A 185 -0.66 -1.70 -1.45
CA ILE A 185 -1.51 -0.77 -2.18
C ILE A 185 -2.95 -1.13 -1.85
N THR A 186 -3.69 -0.16 -1.34
CA THR A 186 -5.12 -0.28 -1.06
C THR A 186 -5.89 0.75 -1.89
N LEU A 187 -6.96 0.31 -2.55
CA LEU A 187 -7.91 1.18 -3.24
C LEU A 187 -9.29 1.02 -2.61
N LEU A 188 -9.94 2.14 -2.33
CA LEU A 188 -11.34 2.21 -1.90
C LEU A 188 -12.14 3.00 -2.93
N ASN A 189 -13.15 2.36 -3.53
CA ASN A 189 -14.10 3.05 -4.41
C ASN A 189 -15.11 3.82 -3.53
N VAL A 190 -14.86 5.11 -3.34
CA VAL A 190 -15.70 5.94 -2.48
C VAL A 190 -17.07 6.17 -3.09
N THR A 191 -17.15 6.39 -4.40
CA THR A 191 -18.43 6.57 -5.12
C THR A 191 -19.40 5.42 -4.82
N LYS A 192 -18.92 4.18 -4.87
CA LYS A 192 -19.73 2.97 -4.62
C LYS A 192 -19.88 2.63 -3.14
N ALA A 193 -18.95 3.05 -2.27
CA ALA A 193 -18.98 2.75 -0.83
C ALA A 193 -19.90 3.64 0.03
N GLY A 194 -20.34 4.79 -0.48
CA GLY A 194 -21.15 5.76 0.28
C GLY A 194 -20.89 7.23 -0.08
N GLY A 195 -20.01 7.48 -1.05
CA GLY A 195 -19.74 8.79 -1.65
C GLY A 195 -19.36 9.83 -0.60
N LYS A 196 -20.16 10.90 -0.55
CA LYS A 196 -19.93 12.05 0.33
C LYS A 196 -19.83 11.66 1.81
N GLU A 197 -20.65 10.71 2.29
CA GLU A 197 -20.62 10.30 3.70
C GLU A 197 -19.27 9.71 4.09
N VAL A 198 -18.66 8.92 3.21
CA VAL A 198 -17.34 8.32 3.42
C VAL A 198 -16.27 9.42 3.51
N PHE A 199 -16.28 10.41 2.61
CA PHE A 199 -15.34 11.54 2.71
C PHE A 199 -15.53 12.36 3.98
N GLU A 200 -16.77 12.64 4.36
CA GLU A 200 -17.07 13.33 5.62
C GLU A 200 -16.57 12.54 6.84
N CYS A 201 -16.63 11.21 6.80
CA CYS A 201 -16.08 10.35 7.85
C CYS A 201 -14.55 10.34 7.83
N LEU A 202 -13.91 10.33 6.66
CA LEU A 202 -12.45 10.44 6.54
C LEU A 202 -11.94 11.79 7.05
N ASP A 203 -12.68 12.88 6.81
CA ASP A 203 -12.39 14.24 7.27
C ASP A 203 -12.63 14.44 8.77
N TYR A 204 -13.45 13.59 9.39
CA TYR A 204 -13.79 13.73 10.81
C TYR A 204 -12.52 13.61 11.68
N PRO A 205 -12.24 14.54 12.59
CA PRO A 205 -11.01 14.54 13.38
C PRO A 205 -10.94 13.31 14.30
N THR A 206 -9.73 12.81 14.51
CA THR A 206 -9.46 11.73 15.46
C THR A 206 -8.18 12.01 16.23
N LYS A 207 -8.10 11.50 17.47
CA LYS A 207 -6.90 11.55 18.32
C LYS A 207 -6.13 10.24 18.32
N VAL A 208 -6.49 9.30 17.46
CA VAL A 208 -5.84 7.98 17.36
C VAL A 208 -4.42 8.17 16.80
N PRO A 209 -3.36 7.79 17.53
CA PRO A 209 -1.98 8.02 17.10
C PRO A 209 -1.62 7.33 15.78
N GLY A 210 -2.25 6.19 15.49
CA GLY A 210 -2.02 5.44 14.25
C GLY A 210 -2.64 6.07 12.99
N TRP A 211 -3.49 7.09 13.13
CA TRP A 211 -4.04 7.83 12.00
C TRP A 211 -3.21 9.09 11.75
N ASN A 212 -2.03 8.88 11.19
CA ASN A 212 -0.95 9.88 11.06
C ASN A 212 -1.06 10.83 9.84
N SER A 213 -2.17 10.81 9.10
CA SER A 213 -2.42 11.71 7.98
C SER A 213 -3.83 12.26 8.05
N SER A 214 -3.94 13.57 8.21
CA SER A 214 -5.20 14.31 8.33
C SER A 214 -5.22 15.46 7.34
N TYR A 215 -5.54 15.15 6.09
CA TYR A 215 -5.93 16.16 5.10
C TYR A 215 -7.43 16.05 4.87
N THR A 216 -8.13 17.17 5.02
CA THR A 216 -9.55 17.29 4.69
C THR A 216 -9.77 17.36 3.18
N THR A 217 -11.00 17.13 2.72
CA THR A 217 -11.38 17.31 1.31
C THR A 217 -11.09 18.73 0.83
N ALA A 218 -11.33 19.74 1.67
CA ALA A 218 -11.07 21.14 1.35
C ALA A 218 -9.56 21.44 1.21
N GLU A 219 -8.73 20.93 2.13
CA GLU A 219 -7.27 21.07 2.04
C GLU A 219 -6.69 20.32 0.85
N TRP A 220 -7.27 19.17 0.49
CA TRP A 220 -6.88 18.41 -0.69
C TRP A 220 -7.18 19.18 -1.97
N ALA A 221 -8.41 19.70 -2.11
CA ALA A 221 -8.83 20.49 -3.26
C ALA A 221 -8.07 21.82 -3.41
N ALA A 222 -7.54 22.36 -2.31
CA ALA A 222 -6.74 23.58 -2.31
C ALA A 222 -5.29 23.37 -2.80
N LYS A 223 -4.82 22.13 -2.93
CA LYS A 223 -3.49 21.84 -3.50
C LYS A 223 -3.52 22.08 -5.02
N SER A 224 -2.43 22.62 -5.57
CA SER A 224 -2.34 22.95 -7.00
C SER A 224 -2.55 21.72 -7.89
N GLU A 225 -3.16 21.91 -9.06
CA GLU A 225 -3.45 20.83 -10.03
C GLU A 225 -2.20 20.11 -10.57
N SER A 226 -1.00 20.61 -10.26
CA SER A 226 0.27 19.96 -10.58
C SER A 226 0.49 18.74 -9.67
N PHE A 227 -0.17 17.63 -10.00
CA PHE A 227 0.01 16.33 -9.35
C PHE A 227 1.43 15.76 -9.51
N VAL A 228 2.15 16.22 -10.54
CA VAL A 228 3.52 15.84 -10.85
C VAL A 228 4.33 17.13 -10.96
N ILE A 229 5.24 17.35 -10.02
CA ILE A 229 6.31 18.31 -10.21
C ILE A 229 7.42 17.52 -10.88
N ASP A 230 7.69 17.80 -12.14
CA ASP A 230 8.85 17.21 -12.82
C ASP A 230 10.08 17.47 -11.96
N ALA A 231 10.83 16.41 -11.66
CA ALA A 231 12.13 16.59 -11.04
C ALA A 231 12.93 17.55 -11.93
N PRO A 232 13.62 18.55 -11.37
CA PRO A 232 14.46 19.42 -12.16
C PRO A 232 15.44 18.56 -12.96
N PRO A 233 15.73 18.91 -14.22
CA PRO A 233 16.60 18.10 -15.07
C PRO A 233 17.93 17.87 -14.35
N VAL A 234 18.34 16.60 -14.29
CA VAL A 234 19.61 16.18 -13.71
C VAL A 234 20.74 16.54 -14.68
N SER A 235 21.02 17.83 -14.84
CA SER A 235 22.28 18.27 -15.41
C SER A 235 23.27 18.49 -14.26
N ASP A 236 24.31 17.66 -14.19
CA ASP A 236 25.50 17.72 -13.33
C ASP A 236 25.59 16.83 -12.06
N ALA A 237 24.99 15.64 -12.07
CA ALA A 237 25.34 14.58 -11.09
C ALA A 237 26.58 13.74 -11.48
N SER A 238 27.49 14.27 -12.32
CA SER A 238 28.70 13.56 -12.75
C SER A 238 29.87 13.76 -11.77
N ARG A 239 29.79 13.17 -10.57
CA ARG A 239 31.01 12.83 -9.81
C ARG A 239 30.91 11.44 -9.18
N PRO A 240 31.63 10.43 -9.70
CA PRO A 240 31.68 9.13 -9.05
C PRO A 240 32.49 9.28 -7.75
N ARG A 241 31.80 9.30 -6.59
CA ARG A 241 32.48 9.08 -5.31
C ARG A 241 32.62 7.57 -5.14
N LYS A 242 33.86 7.08 -5.15
CA LYS A 242 34.18 5.71 -4.71
C LYS A 242 33.75 5.59 -3.24
N CYS A 243 32.65 4.90 -2.97
CA CYS A 243 32.28 4.54 -1.61
C CYS A 243 33.09 3.30 -1.19
N GLY A 244 33.91 3.45 -0.16
CA GLY A 244 34.67 2.38 0.46
C GLY A 244 33.77 1.39 1.21
N SER A 245 34.25 0.17 1.30
CA SER A 245 33.56 -1.06 1.67
C SER A 245 32.90 -1.12 3.07
N ARG A 246 31.84 -1.94 3.11
CA ARG A 246 31.27 -2.71 4.25
C ARG A 246 30.44 -1.94 5.29
N ALA A 247 29.18 -1.76 4.96
CA ALA A 247 28.05 -1.96 5.86
C ALA A 247 26.90 -2.53 5.03
N ALA A 248 26.12 -3.48 5.58
CA ALA A 248 24.90 -4.01 4.98
C ALA A 248 23.85 -2.88 4.89
N GLN A 249 24.00 -2.02 3.87
CA GLN A 249 23.08 -0.95 3.53
C GLN A 249 22.00 -1.55 2.62
N SER A 250 20.77 -1.61 3.13
CA SER A 250 19.48 -1.81 2.45
C SER A 250 19.59 -2.23 0.97
N ARG A 251 19.27 -3.50 0.65
CA ARG A 251 19.36 -4.13 -0.68
C ARG A 251 19.05 -3.12 -1.80
N LEU A 252 20.12 -2.55 -2.33
CA LEU A 252 20.24 -1.33 -3.13
C LEU A 252 19.09 -1.08 -4.13
N CYS A 253 18.19 -0.16 -3.79
CA CYS A 253 17.52 0.74 -4.73
C CYS A 253 16.72 0.06 -5.88
N TRP A 254 15.78 -0.86 -5.62
CA TRP A 254 14.71 -1.32 -6.55
C TRP A 254 15.11 -1.28 -8.05
N ARG A 255 16.20 -1.97 -8.36
CA ARG A 255 17.24 -1.59 -9.35
C ARG A 255 16.70 -1.03 -10.69
N ALA A 256 16.80 0.30 -10.81
CA ALA A 256 16.76 1.12 -12.02
C ALA A 256 15.44 1.18 -12.82
N GLY A 257 14.47 1.94 -12.28
CA GLY A 257 13.38 2.58 -13.05
C GLY A 257 13.38 4.12 -13.02
N ALA A 258 14.22 4.75 -12.19
CA ALA A 258 14.45 6.19 -12.28
C ALA A 258 15.43 6.45 -13.43
N ARG A 259 14.99 7.18 -14.46
CA ARG A 259 15.89 7.76 -15.46
C ARG A 259 16.93 8.61 -14.73
N SER A 260 18.10 8.03 -14.52
CA SER A 260 19.37 8.68 -14.17
C SER A 260 19.33 9.67 -13.01
N CYS A 261 19.78 9.22 -11.84
CA CYS A 261 20.36 10.06 -10.79
C CYS A 261 21.45 10.99 -11.31
#